data_AF-A0A6B3ECB0-F1
#
_entry.id   AF-A0A6B3ECB0-F1
#
_cell.length_a   1.000
_cell.length_b   1.000
_cell.length_c   1.000
_cell.angle_alpha   90.00
_cell.angle_beta   90.00
_cell.angle_gamma   90.00
#
_symmetry.space_group_name_H-M   'P 1'
#
loop_
_entity.id
_entity.type
_entity.pdbx_description
1 polymer ?
#
loop_
_entity_poly.entity_id
_entity_poly.type
_entity_poly.pdbx_seq_one_letter_code
_entity_poly.pdbx_strand_id
1 'polypeptide(L)'
;YPDVIRYGKDIANATTVITGSGRRIPADPDRPYANSNYAIQSTSRDLLVAAVHTLCTRHGLADALWLFVHDEVIVQVPEDDAERVRDLLEAVMTTAYRGVPIAADAEILGTHWGRLPDPEPSAEALPDRTLTAA
;
A
#
# COMPACT_ATOMS: atom_id res chain seq x y z
N TYR A 1 -16.08 -20.98 -4.25
CA TYR A 1 -16.57 -19.92 -5.16
C TYR A 1 -16.51 -20.39 -6.62
N PRO A 2 -17.56 -21.05 -7.15
CA PRO A 2 -17.57 -21.58 -8.51
C PRO A 2 -17.30 -20.53 -9.60
N ASP A 3 -17.78 -19.30 -9.40
CA ASP A 3 -17.61 -18.21 -10.35
C ASP A 3 -16.15 -17.74 -10.49
N VAL A 4 -15.37 -17.80 -9.42
CA VAL A 4 -13.93 -17.46 -9.46
C VAL A 4 -13.16 -18.50 -10.29
N ILE A 5 -13.51 -19.78 -10.16
CA ILE A 5 -12.92 -20.87 -10.95
C ILE A 5 -13.28 -20.70 -12.42
N ARG A 6 -14.55 -20.40 -12.72
CA ARG A 6 -15.02 -20.14 -14.08
C ARG A 6 -14.26 -18.96 -14.70
N TYR A 7 -14.18 -17.83 -14.01
CA TYR A 7 -13.42 -16.67 -14.46
C TYR A 7 -11.95 -17.00 -14.77
N GLY A 8 -11.28 -17.74 -13.90
CA GLY A 8 -9.89 -18.18 -14.11
C GLY A 8 -9.72 -19.03 -15.37
N LYS A 9 -10.65 -19.96 -15.64
CA LYS A 9 -10.64 -20.78 -16.86
C LYS A 9 -10.90 -19.93 -18.11
N ASP A 10 -11.82 -18.99 -18.03
CA ASP A 10 -12.19 -18.14 -19.17
C ASP A 10 -11.00 -17.24 -19.56
N ILE A 11 -10.38 -16.59 -18.58
CA ILE A 11 -9.28 -15.65 -18.84
C ILE A 11 -7.96 -16.33 -19.21
N ALA A 12 -7.78 -17.60 -18.84
CA ALA A 12 -6.60 -18.39 -19.21
C ALA A 12 -6.40 -18.48 -20.73
N ASN A 13 -7.50 -18.46 -21.50
CA ASN A 13 -7.46 -18.55 -22.97
C ASN A 13 -7.41 -17.17 -23.66
N ALA A 14 -7.39 -16.07 -22.89
CA ALA A 14 -7.32 -14.73 -23.46
C ALA A 14 -5.94 -14.47 -24.09
N THR A 15 -5.92 -13.87 -25.27
CA THR A 15 -4.69 -13.42 -25.94
C THR A 15 -4.24 -12.03 -25.47
N THR A 16 -5.12 -11.31 -24.78
CA THR A 16 -4.85 -10.00 -24.18
C THR A 16 -5.74 -9.84 -22.96
N VAL A 17 -5.14 -9.43 -21.84
CA VAL A 17 -5.86 -9.02 -20.64
C VAL A 17 -6.16 -7.53 -20.74
N ILE A 18 -7.40 -7.14 -20.43
CA ILE A 18 -7.82 -5.73 -20.38
C ILE A 18 -8.24 -5.41 -18.96
N THR A 19 -7.59 -4.41 -18.34
CA THR A 19 -7.89 -4.01 -16.96
C THR A 19 -9.17 -3.16 -16.89
N GLY A 20 -9.65 -2.88 -15.67
CA GLY A 20 -10.80 -2.00 -15.45
C GLY A 20 -10.66 -0.60 -16.07
N SER A 21 -9.42 -0.08 -16.18
CA SER A 21 -9.12 1.21 -16.81
C SER A 21 -8.98 1.15 -18.34
N GLY A 22 -9.06 -0.05 -18.94
CA GLY A 22 -8.85 -0.26 -20.37
C GLY A 22 -7.38 -0.51 -20.77
N ARG A 23 -6.43 -0.58 -19.83
CA ARG A 23 -5.04 -0.94 -20.15
C ARG A 23 -4.98 -2.36 -20.69
N ARG A 24 -4.26 -2.53 -21.80
CA ARG A 24 -4.05 -3.81 -22.49
C ARG A 24 -2.73 -4.42 -22.05
N ILE A 25 -2.76 -5.68 -21.64
CA ILE A 25 -1.60 -6.45 -21.20
C ILE A 25 -1.52 -7.68 -22.09
N PRO A 26 -0.43 -7.87 -22.86
CA PRO A 26 -0.23 -9.08 -23.65
C PRO A 26 -0.27 -10.32 -22.75
N ALA A 27 -1.00 -11.33 -23.18
CA ALA A 27 -0.97 -12.63 -22.51
C ALA A 27 0.36 -13.34 -22.81
N ASP A 28 0.74 -14.23 -21.90
CA ASP A 28 1.84 -15.17 -22.10
C ASP A 28 1.26 -16.55 -22.44
N PRO A 29 1.36 -17.02 -23.69
CA PRO A 29 0.82 -18.32 -24.11
C PRO A 29 1.41 -19.50 -23.34
N ASP A 30 2.64 -19.39 -22.84
CA ASP A 30 3.31 -20.45 -22.09
C ASP A 30 2.84 -20.50 -20.63
N ARG A 31 2.20 -19.41 -20.16
CA ARG A 31 1.71 -19.26 -18.78
C ARG A 31 0.27 -18.74 -18.76
N PRO A 32 -0.71 -19.51 -19.26
CA PRO A 32 -2.10 -19.05 -19.35
C PRO A 32 -2.71 -18.71 -17.97
N TYR A 33 -2.24 -19.38 -16.90
CA TYR A 33 -2.62 -19.05 -15.52
C TYR A 33 -2.19 -17.64 -15.08
N ALA A 34 -1.19 -17.04 -15.71
CA ALA A 34 -0.72 -15.69 -15.37
C ALA A 34 -1.74 -14.62 -15.76
N ASN A 35 -2.62 -14.89 -16.72
CA ASN A 35 -3.62 -13.93 -17.17
C ASN A 35 -4.57 -13.49 -16.04
N SER A 36 -4.95 -14.40 -15.13
CA SER A 36 -5.76 -14.02 -13.97
C SER A 36 -4.99 -13.09 -13.02
N ASN A 37 -3.70 -13.34 -12.82
CA ASN A 37 -2.84 -12.47 -12.01
C ASN A 37 -2.71 -11.09 -12.64
N TYR A 38 -2.49 -11.02 -13.96
CA TYR A 38 -2.43 -9.76 -14.69
C TYR A 38 -3.71 -8.97 -14.54
N ALA A 39 -4.87 -9.63 -14.69
CA ALA A 39 -6.16 -8.95 -14.60
C ALA A 39 -6.42 -8.37 -13.22
N ILE A 40 -6.14 -9.15 -12.16
CA ILE A 40 -6.39 -8.74 -10.78
C ILE A 40 -5.38 -7.67 -10.36
N GLN A 41 -4.09 -7.99 -10.38
CA GLN A 41 -3.04 -7.10 -9.86
C GLN A 41 -2.96 -5.78 -10.63
N SER A 42 -3.15 -5.81 -11.95
CA SER A 42 -3.08 -4.59 -12.75
C SER A 42 -4.31 -3.73 -12.58
N THR A 43 -5.48 -4.31 -12.30
CA THR A 43 -6.68 -3.54 -11.94
C THR A 43 -6.51 -2.92 -10.55
N SER A 44 -5.94 -3.66 -9.58
CA SER A 44 -5.62 -3.09 -8.26
C SER A 44 -4.65 -1.92 -8.37
N ARG A 45 -3.57 -2.05 -9.17
CA ARG A 45 -2.66 -0.94 -9.49
C ARG A 45 -3.40 0.27 -10.06
N ASP A 46 -4.37 0.06 -10.94
CA ASP A 46 -5.10 1.16 -11.58
C ASP A 46 -5.90 1.98 -10.58
N LEU A 47 -6.55 1.30 -9.64
CA LEU A 47 -7.30 1.95 -8.57
C LEU A 47 -6.36 2.74 -7.65
N LEU A 48 -5.25 2.13 -7.23
CA LEU A 48 -4.26 2.78 -6.37
C LEU A 48 -3.68 4.03 -7.05
N VAL A 49 -3.21 3.90 -8.30
CA VAL A 49 -2.60 5.03 -9.02
C VAL A 49 -3.63 6.12 -9.32
N ALA A 50 -4.90 5.79 -9.54
CA ALA A 50 -5.94 6.80 -9.70
C ALA A 50 -6.18 7.61 -8.41
N ALA A 51 -6.18 6.96 -7.25
CA ALA A 51 -6.28 7.62 -5.96
C ALA A 51 -5.04 8.50 -5.69
N VAL A 52 -3.83 7.97 -5.89
CA VAL A 52 -2.58 8.73 -5.73
C VAL A 52 -2.50 9.91 -6.70
N HIS A 53 -2.90 9.73 -7.95
CA HIS A 53 -2.98 10.83 -8.91
C HIS A 53 -3.91 11.94 -8.39
N THR A 54 -5.03 11.58 -7.77
CA THR A 54 -5.95 12.55 -7.16
C THR A 54 -5.29 13.27 -5.98
N LEU A 55 -4.64 12.54 -5.07
CA LEU A 55 -3.89 13.11 -3.94
C LEU A 55 -2.83 14.11 -4.42
N CYS A 56 -2.02 13.74 -5.42
CA CYS A 56 -0.96 14.60 -5.93
C CYS A 56 -1.49 15.82 -6.68
N THR A 57 -2.49 15.64 -7.56
CA THR A 57 -2.93 16.71 -8.47
C THR A 57 -4.04 17.61 -7.91
N ARG A 58 -4.79 17.13 -6.91
CA ARG A 58 -5.92 17.87 -6.33
C ARG A 58 -5.69 18.28 -4.88
N HIS A 59 -4.82 17.59 -4.15
CA HIS A 59 -4.57 17.84 -2.73
C HIS A 59 -3.13 18.24 -2.41
N GLY A 60 -2.28 18.42 -3.42
CA GLY A 60 -0.92 18.94 -3.23
C GLY A 60 0.05 17.97 -2.56
N LEU A 61 -0.25 16.67 -2.52
CA LEU A 61 0.63 15.67 -1.90
C LEU A 61 1.70 15.11 -2.85
N ALA A 62 1.98 15.78 -3.96
CA ALA A 62 2.99 15.33 -4.92
C ALA A 62 4.38 15.24 -4.27
N ASP A 63 4.80 16.28 -3.55
CA ASP A 63 6.11 16.35 -2.89
C ASP A 63 6.16 15.54 -1.58
N ALA A 64 5.00 15.11 -1.06
CA ALA A 64 4.89 14.30 0.14
C ALA A 64 4.92 12.80 -0.15
N LEU A 65 4.69 12.36 -1.40
CA LEU A 65 4.67 10.94 -1.76
C LEU A 65 6.07 10.34 -1.67
N TRP A 66 6.26 9.42 -0.72
CA TRP A 66 7.57 8.84 -0.44
C TRP A 66 7.78 7.49 -1.12
N LEU A 67 6.87 6.53 -0.94
CA LEU A 67 7.05 5.17 -1.42
C LEU A 67 5.72 4.47 -1.73
N PHE A 68 5.74 3.59 -2.72
CA PHE A 68 4.70 2.59 -2.95
C PHE A 68 5.14 1.23 -2.40
N VAL A 69 4.28 0.58 -1.62
CA VAL A 69 4.49 -0.77 -1.10
C VAL A 69 3.26 -1.60 -1.44
N HIS A 70 3.30 -2.30 -2.58
CA HIS A 70 2.15 -3.07 -3.08
C HIS A 70 0.86 -2.22 -3.21
N ASP A 71 -0.10 -2.41 -2.31
CA ASP A 71 -1.36 -1.69 -2.19
C ASP A 71 -1.30 -0.49 -1.24
N GLU A 72 -0.17 -0.28 -0.56
CA GLU A 72 0.07 0.81 0.36
C GLU A 72 0.87 1.95 -0.31
N VAL A 73 0.64 3.16 0.17
CA VAL A 73 1.51 4.31 -0.09
C VAL A 73 1.95 4.93 1.22
N ILE A 74 3.21 5.33 1.25
CA ILE A 74 3.77 6.07 2.37
C ILE A 74 3.95 7.50 1.92
N VAL A 75 3.42 8.42 2.72
CA VAL A 75 3.63 9.86 2.55
C VAL A 75 4.41 10.39 3.74
N GLN A 76 5.23 11.40 3.50
CA GLN A 76 5.97 12.12 4.53
C GLN A 76 5.50 13.57 4.55
N VAL A 77 4.99 14.00 5.69
CA VAL A 77 4.46 15.35 5.90
C VAL A 77 4.95 15.90 7.24
N PRO A 78 4.92 17.22 7.44
CA PRO A 78 5.15 17.81 8.76
C PRO A 78 4.20 17.22 9.81
N GLU A 79 4.65 17.14 11.06
CA GLU A 79 3.87 16.56 12.17
C GLU A 79 2.51 17.23 12.34
N ASP A 80 2.45 18.56 12.21
CA ASP A 80 1.22 19.35 12.31
C ASP A 80 0.17 19.01 11.23
N ASP A 81 0.58 18.37 10.14
CA ASP A 81 -0.29 17.96 9.03
C ASP A 81 -0.73 16.49 9.12
N ALA A 82 -0.15 15.69 10.02
CA ALA A 82 -0.28 14.23 9.99
C ALA A 82 -1.73 13.74 10.08
N GLU A 83 -2.51 14.24 11.05
CA GLU A 83 -3.92 13.89 11.23
C GLU A 83 -4.77 14.25 10.00
N ARG A 84 -4.60 15.47 9.48
CA ARG A 84 -5.33 15.95 8.30
C ARG A 84 -5.02 15.11 7.07
N VAL A 85 -3.76 14.72 6.91
CA VAL A 85 -3.31 13.93 5.76
C VAL A 85 -3.74 12.46 5.89
N ARG A 86 -3.75 11.90 7.10
CA ARG A 86 -4.34 10.58 7.38
C ARG A 86 -5.80 10.52 6.92
N ASP A 87 -6.63 11.45 7.41
CA ASP A 87 -8.06 11.48 7.06
C ASP A 87 -8.28 11.68 5.55
N LEU A 88 -7.42 12.48 4.91
CA LEU A 88 -7.46 12.70 3.47
C LEU A 88 -7.09 11.44 2.67
N LEU A 89 -6.06 10.70 3.10
CA LEU A 89 -5.66 9.44 2.48
C LEU A 89 -6.81 8.44 2.54
N GLU A 90 -7.39 8.22 3.72
CA GLU A 90 -8.54 7.32 3.90
C GLU A 90 -9.71 7.71 3.00
N ALA A 91 -10.07 9.00 2.96
CA ALA A 91 -11.19 9.49 2.19
C ALA A 91 -10.98 9.35 0.67
N VAL A 92 -9.78 9.64 0.16
CA VAL A 92 -9.51 9.62 -1.29
C VAL A 92 -9.19 8.22 -1.80
N MET A 93 -8.55 7.37 -0.98
CA MET A 93 -8.21 6.00 -1.35
C MET A 93 -9.38 5.03 -1.14
N THR A 94 -10.34 5.37 -0.27
CA THR A 94 -11.61 4.63 -0.18
C THR A 94 -12.46 4.86 -1.41
N THR A 95 -12.85 3.78 -2.09
CA THR A 95 -13.62 3.84 -3.33
C THR A 95 -14.58 2.65 -3.47
N ALA A 96 -15.21 2.51 -4.64
CA ALA A 96 -15.93 1.33 -5.02
C ALA A 96 -15.57 0.92 -6.44
N TYR A 97 -15.39 -0.39 -6.65
CA TYR A 97 -15.14 -0.95 -7.97
C TYR A 97 -16.23 -1.96 -8.31
N ARG A 98 -16.98 -1.68 -9.39
CA ARG A 98 -18.10 -2.53 -9.85
C ARG A 98 -19.13 -2.83 -8.75
N GLY A 99 -19.42 -1.83 -7.92
CA GLY A 99 -20.38 -1.94 -6.81
C GLY A 99 -19.84 -2.60 -5.55
N VAL A 100 -18.57 -3.02 -5.53
CA VAL A 100 -17.90 -3.57 -4.35
C VAL A 100 -17.11 -2.45 -3.66
N PRO A 101 -17.36 -2.16 -2.38
CA PRO A 101 -16.56 -1.20 -1.61
C PRO A 101 -15.11 -1.67 -1.48
N ILE A 102 -14.18 -0.73 -1.62
CA ILE A 102 -12.75 -0.90 -1.36
C ILE A 102 -12.38 0.16 -0.34
N ALA A 103 -12.30 -0.24 0.92
CA ALA A 103 -11.90 0.64 2.01
C ALA A 103 -10.38 0.77 2.07
N ALA A 104 -9.92 1.98 2.37
CA ALA A 104 -8.54 2.25 2.74
C ALA A 104 -8.47 2.60 4.23
N ASP A 105 -7.32 2.34 4.82
CA ASP A 105 -6.98 2.68 6.20
C ASP A 105 -5.63 3.41 6.19
N ALA A 106 -5.39 4.31 7.15
CA ALA A 106 -4.15 5.06 7.24
C ALA A 106 -3.64 5.15 8.67
N GLU A 107 -2.36 4.84 8.86
CA GLU A 107 -1.70 4.87 10.16
C GLU A 107 -0.58 5.93 10.18
N ILE A 108 -0.50 6.69 11.28
CA ILE A 108 0.60 7.62 11.53
C ILE A 108 1.72 6.85 12.23
N LEU A 109 2.80 6.58 11.50
CA LEU A 109 3.95 5.81 12.00
C LEU A 109 4.91 6.64 12.89
N GLY A 110 4.83 7.98 12.80
CA GLY A 110 5.76 8.89 13.45
C GLY A 110 7.02 9.15 12.61
N THR A 111 8.19 9.15 13.25
CA THR A 111 9.44 9.61 12.62
C THR A 111 10.20 8.54 11.85
N HIS A 112 9.80 7.27 11.93
CA HIS A 112 10.51 6.15 11.34
C HIS A 112 9.54 5.10 10.81
N TRP A 113 9.95 4.38 9.75
CA TRP A 113 9.25 3.21 9.26
C TRP A 113 9.96 1.95 9.75
N GLY A 114 9.31 1.19 10.63
CA GLY A 114 9.85 0.00 11.27
C GLY A 114 10.15 0.18 12.77
N ARG A 115 10.64 -0.88 13.41
CA ARG A 115 10.94 -0.88 14.85
C ARG A 115 12.26 -0.18 15.11
N LEU A 116 12.25 0.81 16.02
CA LEU A 116 13.47 1.33 16.61
C LEU A 116 14.06 0.30 17.59
N PRO A 117 15.39 0.17 17.67
CA PRO A 117 16.01 -0.62 18.72
C PRO A 117 15.54 -0.12 20.09
N ASP A 118 15.42 -1.04 21.04
CA ASP A 118 15.08 -0.67 22.42
C ASP A 118 16.12 0.34 22.91
N PRO A 119 15.71 1.41 23.61
CA PRO A 119 16.66 2.39 24.11
C PRO A 119 17.70 1.69 24.97
N GLU A 120 18.98 1.96 24.70
CA GLU A 120 20.07 1.48 25.54
C GLU A 120 19.78 1.87 27.00
N PRO A 121 19.92 0.95 27.97
CA PRO A 121 19.67 1.29 29.36
C PRO A 121 20.54 2.47 29.75
N SER A 122 19.89 3.54 30.24
CA SER A 122 20.59 4.72 30.72
C SER A 122 21.66 4.33 31.74
N ALA A 123 22.82 4.98 31.71
CA ALA A 123 23.95 4.69 32.60
C ALA A 123 23.61 4.82 34.10
N GLU A 124 22.47 5.40 34.45
CA GLU A 124 21.95 5.53 35.82
C GLU A 124 21.39 4.21 36.39
N ALA A 125 21.19 3.17 35.58
CA ALA A 125 20.68 1.88 36.02
C ALA A 125 21.77 0.87 36.42
N LEU A 126 23.06 1.24 36.36
CA LEU A 126 24.15 0.36 36.81
C LEU A 126 24.25 0.44 38.34
N PRO A 127 23.98 -0.65 39.08
CA PRO A 127 24.19 -0.65 40.53
C PRO A 127 25.66 -0.38 40.83
N ASP A 128 25.88 0.51 41.80
CA ASP A 128 27.19 0.95 42.28
C ASP A 128 28.09 -0.27 42.51
N ARG A 129 29.13 -0.41 41.67
CA ARG A 129 30.14 -1.47 41.78
C ARG A 129 31.19 -1.14 42.82
N THR A 130 30.77 -0.59 43.95
CA THR A 130 31.64 -0.35 45.09
C THR A 130 31.17 -1.20 46.25
N LEU A 131 31.91 -2.29 46.53
CA LEU A 131 32.16 -2.95 47.83
C LEU A 131 32.35 -4.46 47.66
N THR A 132 33.57 -4.90 47.33
CA THR A 132 34.20 -6.02 48.06
C THR A 132 35.72 -5.92 47.91
N ALA A 133 36.34 -5.18 48.82
CA ALA A 133 37.77 -5.33 49.12
C ALA A 133 37.90 -5.23 50.65
N ALA A 134 37.86 -6.40 51.31
CA ALA A 134 38.41 -6.67 52.63
C ALA A 134 38.51 -8.19 52.79
#